data_AF-A0A8C0AAV5-F1
#
_entry.id   AF-A0A8C0AAV5-F1
#
_cell.length_a   1.000
_cell.length_b   1.000
_cell.length_c   1.000
_cell.angle_alpha   90.00
_cell.angle_beta   90.00
_cell.angle_gamma   90.00
#
_symmetry.space_group_name_H-M   'P 1'
#
loop_
_entity.id
_entity.type
_entity.pdbx_description
1 polymer ?
#
loop_
_entity_poly.entity_id
_entity_poly.type
_entity_poly.pdbx_seq_one_letter_code
_entity_poly.pdbx_strand_id
1 'polypeptide(L)'
;MLRSPITKGADGCWSVSGEQAAMALQLGLFLIWAGVSVFLQLDPVNGDQDKGVSTEPTQDGPAELPEDEECVFPFVYRNRKHFDCTVHGSLFPWCSLDADYVGRWKYCAQRDYAKCVFPFIYGGKKYETCTKTGSMWMSWCSLSPNYDKDRAWKYC
;
A
#
# COMPACT_ATOMS: atom_id res chain seq x y z
N MET A 1 -21.44 9.35 49.17
CA MET A 1 -20.36 8.50 49.70
C MET A 1 -20.96 7.27 50.37
N LEU A 2 -20.95 6.12 49.71
CA LEU A 2 -21.09 4.81 50.35
C LEU A 2 -20.12 3.88 49.64
N ARG A 3 -19.16 3.33 50.39
CA ARG A 3 -17.98 2.65 49.86
C ARG A 3 -18.17 1.15 50.09
N SER A 4 -18.39 0.37 49.04
CA SER A 4 -18.56 -1.08 49.16
C SER A 4 -17.33 -1.73 49.82
N PRO A 5 -17.51 -2.68 50.74
CA PRO A 5 -16.40 -3.30 51.43
C PRO A 5 -15.60 -4.18 50.46
N ILE A 6 -14.30 -3.89 50.40
CA ILE A 6 -13.31 -4.66 49.65
C ILE A 6 -12.66 -5.65 50.62
N THR A 7 -12.75 -6.94 50.33
CA THR A 7 -12.01 -7.99 51.05
C THR A 7 -10.91 -8.55 50.15
N LYS A 8 -9.70 -8.73 50.70
CA LYS A 8 -8.55 -9.31 49.98
C LYS A 8 -8.46 -10.80 50.24
N GLY A 9 -8.33 -11.60 49.18
CA GLY A 9 -7.83 -12.98 49.26
C GLY A 9 -6.33 -13.01 49.59
N ALA A 10 -5.84 -14.14 50.12
CA ALA A 10 -4.45 -14.32 50.54
C ALA A 10 -3.44 -14.43 49.37
N ASP A 11 -3.98 -14.49 48.16
CA ASP A 11 -3.35 -14.81 46.88
C ASP A 11 -3.39 -13.63 45.90
N GLY A 12 -3.81 -12.44 46.36
CA GLY A 12 -3.56 -11.15 45.70
C GLY A 12 -4.45 -10.78 44.51
N CYS A 13 -5.18 -11.74 43.94
CA CYS A 13 -6.15 -11.50 42.87
C CYS A 13 -7.53 -11.05 43.40
N TRP A 14 -8.25 -10.29 42.57
CA TRP A 14 -9.56 -9.73 42.87
C TRP A 14 -10.62 -10.43 42.04
N SER A 15 -11.38 -11.34 42.65
CA SER A 15 -12.41 -12.11 41.97
C SER A 15 -13.78 -11.43 42.10
N VAL A 16 -14.37 -11.05 40.96
CA VAL A 16 -15.77 -10.65 40.86
C VAL A 16 -16.59 -11.87 40.49
N SER A 17 -17.43 -12.35 41.41
CA SER A 17 -18.38 -13.44 41.13
C SER A 17 -19.69 -12.85 40.58
N GLY A 18 -20.19 -13.40 39.48
CA GLY A 18 -21.40 -12.92 38.81
C GLY A 18 -21.84 -13.86 37.69
N GLU A 19 -22.66 -14.85 38.04
CA GLU A 19 -23.38 -15.71 37.08
C GLU A 19 -24.47 -14.92 36.34
N GLN A 20 -24.68 -15.22 35.06
CA GLN A 20 -26.03 -15.29 34.49
C GLN A 20 -26.13 -15.99 33.12
N ALA A 21 -27.06 -16.96 33.08
CA ALA A 21 -27.89 -17.37 31.94
C ALA A 21 -27.21 -17.85 30.64
N ALA A 22 -26.90 -19.15 30.58
CA ALA A 22 -26.97 -19.92 29.34
C ALA A 22 -28.34 -20.63 29.26
N MET A 23 -29.07 -20.45 28.15
CA MET A 23 -30.32 -21.17 27.83
C MET A 23 -30.05 -22.07 26.61
N ALA A 24 -30.41 -23.35 26.69
CA ALA A 24 -30.07 -24.37 25.70
C ALA A 24 -31.27 -25.18 25.21
N LEU A 25 -31.10 -25.82 24.04
CA LEU A 25 -31.98 -26.87 23.45
C LEU A 25 -33.35 -26.37 22.92
N GLN A 26 -33.70 -26.56 21.64
CA GLN A 26 -34.32 -27.73 20.93
C GLN A 26 -34.21 -27.45 19.39
N LEU A 27 -34.35 -28.34 18.39
CA LEU A 27 -34.45 -29.81 18.19
C LEU A 27 -34.24 -30.11 16.68
N GLY A 28 -33.57 -31.23 16.31
CA GLY A 28 -33.63 -31.85 14.95
C GLY A 28 -32.87 -31.13 13.81
N LEU A 29 -31.98 -31.72 12.99
CA LEU A 29 -31.74 -33.13 12.63
C LEU A 29 -32.88 -33.86 11.88
N PHE A 30 -33.49 -33.17 10.92
CA PHE A 30 -34.21 -33.70 9.75
C PHE A 30 -33.85 -32.75 8.58
N LEU A 31 -33.39 -33.12 7.38
CA LEU A 31 -33.68 -34.28 6.53
C LEU A 31 -32.44 -34.65 5.70
N ILE A 32 -31.69 -35.69 6.10
CA ILE A 32 -30.76 -36.39 5.19
C ILE A 32 -31.56 -37.52 4.57
N TRP A 33 -32.06 -37.41 3.33
CA TRP A 33 -32.52 -38.56 2.54
C TRP A 33 -32.77 -38.28 1.05
N ALA A 34 -32.53 -39.31 0.24
CA ALA A 34 -32.83 -39.48 -1.20
C ALA A 34 -32.15 -38.51 -2.20
N GLY A 35 -31.35 -39.04 -3.13
CA GLY A 35 -30.84 -38.24 -4.26
C GLY A 35 -29.70 -38.82 -5.12
N VAL A 36 -29.02 -39.88 -4.70
CA VAL A 36 -28.04 -40.56 -5.58
C VAL A 36 -28.82 -41.36 -6.63
N SER A 37 -28.84 -40.89 -7.89
CA SER A 37 -28.79 -41.66 -9.16
C SER A 37 -29.54 -41.01 -10.32
N VAL A 38 -28.81 -40.33 -11.23
CA VAL A 38 -28.89 -40.35 -12.72
C VAL A 38 -27.58 -39.67 -13.17
N PHE A 39 -26.43 -40.34 -13.28
CA PHE A 39 -26.00 -41.24 -14.36
C PHE A 39 -26.16 -40.69 -15.79
N LEU A 40 -25.01 -40.26 -16.34
CA LEU A 40 -24.64 -40.17 -17.77
C LEU A 40 -25.47 -39.28 -18.70
N GLN A 41 -24.84 -38.19 -19.14
CA GLN A 41 -24.50 -38.04 -20.56
C GLN A 41 -23.16 -37.30 -20.71
N LEU A 42 -22.15 -38.06 -21.15
CA LEU A 42 -20.94 -37.51 -21.75
C LEU A 42 -21.23 -37.42 -23.25
N ASP A 43 -21.26 -36.22 -23.81
CA ASP A 43 -21.18 -36.01 -25.25
C ASP A 43 -19.87 -35.26 -25.56
N PRO A 44 -19.00 -35.79 -26.44
CA PRO A 44 -17.71 -35.19 -26.74
C PRO A 44 -17.86 -34.12 -27.82
N VAL A 45 -17.31 -32.92 -27.59
CA VAL A 45 -17.15 -31.90 -28.64
C VAL A 45 -15.68 -31.51 -28.76
N ASN A 46 -15.21 -31.59 -30.00
CA ASN A 46 -13.85 -31.30 -30.46
C ASN A 46 -13.19 -30.11 -29.78
N GLY A 47 -11.89 -30.22 -29.55
CA GLY A 47 -11.02 -29.05 -29.56
C GLY A 47 -10.94 -28.49 -30.98
N ASP A 48 -11.09 -27.17 -31.11
CA ASP A 48 -10.61 -26.41 -32.24
C ASP A 48 -9.85 -25.18 -31.73
N GLN A 49 -8.91 -24.67 -32.52
CA GLN A 49 -7.90 -23.73 -32.06
C GLN A 49 -8.36 -22.26 -32.10
N ASP A 50 -7.95 -21.56 -31.05
CA ASP A 50 -7.49 -20.16 -31.05
C ASP A 50 -7.92 -19.26 -32.22
N LYS A 51 -8.87 -18.37 -31.92
CA LYS A 51 -8.80 -17.00 -32.44
C LYS A 51 -8.95 -16.03 -31.26
N GLY A 52 -7.85 -15.33 -30.96
CA GLY A 52 -7.82 -14.26 -29.98
C GLY A 52 -8.95 -13.25 -30.19
N VAL A 53 -9.93 -13.28 -29.28
CA VAL A 53 -10.75 -12.11 -28.99
C VAL A 53 -9.86 -11.16 -28.22
N SER A 54 -9.40 -10.11 -28.91
CA SER A 54 -8.96 -8.90 -28.23
C SER A 54 -10.15 -8.38 -27.42
N THR A 55 -10.12 -8.60 -26.11
CA THR A 55 -10.93 -7.83 -25.18
C THR A 55 -10.39 -6.41 -25.20
N GLU A 56 -10.90 -5.57 -26.10
CA GLU A 56 -10.91 -4.13 -25.87
C GLU A 56 -11.58 -3.90 -24.51
N PRO A 57 -10.94 -3.18 -23.58
CA PRO A 57 -11.61 -2.72 -22.38
C PRO A 57 -12.69 -1.72 -22.80
N THR A 58 -13.95 -1.99 -22.46
CA THR A 58 -15.07 -1.06 -22.70
C THR A 58 -14.75 0.30 -22.07
N GLN A 59 -14.47 1.31 -22.89
CA GLN A 59 -14.28 2.69 -22.47
C GLN A 59 -15.62 3.39 -22.20
N ASP A 60 -16.34 2.92 -21.19
CA ASP A 60 -17.38 3.70 -20.50
C ASP A 60 -16.79 4.27 -19.19
N GLY A 61 -15.65 4.96 -19.33
CA GLY A 61 -14.97 5.64 -18.23
C GLY A 61 -15.50 7.07 -18.05
N PRO A 62 -15.72 7.55 -16.81
CA PRO A 62 -15.94 8.97 -16.57
C PRO A 62 -14.77 9.80 -17.12
N ALA A 63 -15.11 10.91 -17.76
CA ALA A 63 -14.23 11.85 -18.47
C ALA A 63 -12.74 11.79 -18.11
N GLU A 64 -11.90 11.59 -19.13
CA GLU A 64 -10.43 11.63 -19.04
C GLU A 64 -9.96 12.89 -18.29
N LEU A 65 -9.54 12.70 -17.04
CA LEU A 65 -8.66 13.66 -16.38
C LEU A 65 -7.30 13.62 -17.11
N PRO A 66 -6.64 14.77 -17.34
CA PRO A 66 -5.35 14.79 -18.03
C PRO A 66 -4.32 13.95 -17.25
N GLU A 67 -4.04 12.75 -17.74
CA GLU A 67 -3.15 11.78 -17.07
C GLU A 67 -1.66 12.14 -17.22
N ASP A 68 -1.35 13.14 -18.03
CA ASP A 68 -0.03 13.58 -18.46
C ASP A 68 0.66 14.59 -17.53
N GLU A 69 -0.02 15.07 -16.48
CA GLU A 69 0.60 15.91 -15.45
C GLU A 69 1.46 15.08 -14.46
N GLU A 70 2.70 14.77 -14.88
CA GLU A 70 3.72 14.09 -14.05
C GLU A 70 4.50 15.03 -13.13
N CYS A 71 4.97 14.50 -12.00
CA CYS A 71 5.86 15.21 -11.08
C CYS A 71 7.24 15.44 -11.71
N VAL A 72 7.74 16.67 -11.68
CA VAL A 72 9.11 16.99 -12.13
C VAL A 72 10.06 16.90 -10.94
N PHE A 73 11.07 16.04 -11.04
CA PHE A 73 12.14 15.94 -10.04
C PHE A 73 13.52 16.23 -10.64
N PRO A 74 14.36 17.06 -9.99
CA PRO A 74 14.02 17.88 -8.83
C PRO A 74 13.19 19.13 -9.19
N PHE A 75 12.34 19.59 -8.28
CA PHE A 75 11.66 20.89 -8.38
C PHE A 75 12.09 21.87 -7.28
N VAL A 76 12.03 23.16 -7.55
CA VAL A 76 12.35 24.23 -6.58
C VAL A 76 11.08 24.91 -6.09
N TYR A 77 10.85 24.87 -4.77
CA TYR A 77 9.75 25.57 -4.11
C TYR A 77 10.25 26.36 -2.90
N ARG A 78 9.98 27.68 -2.87
CA ARG A 78 10.43 28.61 -1.81
C ARG A 78 11.92 28.47 -1.49
N ASN A 79 12.76 28.51 -2.53
CA ASN A 79 14.22 28.35 -2.48
C ASN A 79 14.71 27.01 -1.86
N ARG A 80 13.86 25.97 -1.83
CA ARG A 80 14.26 24.60 -1.49
C ARG A 80 14.07 23.68 -2.69
N LYS A 81 15.10 22.91 -3.00
CA LYS A 81 15.08 21.85 -4.02
C LYS A 81 14.50 20.57 -3.40
N HIS A 82 13.50 19.97 -4.03
CA HIS A 82 12.85 18.73 -3.61
C HIS A 82 13.07 17.65 -4.68
N PHE A 83 13.43 16.45 -4.24
CA PHE A 83 13.72 15.28 -5.10
C PHE A 83 12.67 14.17 -4.96
N ASP A 84 11.62 14.41 -4.18
CA ASP A 84 10.51 13.51 -3.93
C ASP A 84 9.28 14.36 -3.58
N CYS A 85 8.13 13.72 -3.49
CA CYS A 85 6.92 14.29 -2.91
C CYS A 85 7.19 14.83 -1.49
N THR A 86 6.70 16.02 -1.20
CA THR A 86 7.02 16.76 0.03
C THR A 86 5.77 17.20 0.77
N VAL A 87 5.85 17.31 2.09
CA VAL A 87 4.84 17.98 2.94
C VAL A 87 5.21 19.45 3.22
N HIS A 88 6.25 19.98 2.57
CA HIS A 88 6.70 21.35 2.81
C HIS A 88 5.60 22.37 2.42
N GLY A 89 5.00 23.01 3.43
CA GLY A 89 3.92 23.97 3.24
C GLY A 89 2.55 23.35 2.92
N SER A 90 2.35 22.05 3.19
CA SER A 90 1.11 21.32 2.95
C SER A 90 0.84 20.32 4.08
N LEU A 91 -0.42 19.90 4.25
CA LEU A 91 -0.77 18.78 5.14
C LEU A 91 -0.60 17.41 4.47
N PHE A 92 -0.66 17.36 3.13
CA PHE A 92 -0.54 16.14 2.34
C PHE A 92 0.67 16.20 1.39
N PRO A 93 1.35 15.07 1.11
CA PRO A 93 2.46 15.01 0.17
C PRO A 93 2.06 15.51 -1.22
N TRP A 94 2.88 16.39 -1.80
CA TRP A 94 2.65 17.00 -3.10
C TRP A 94 3.96 17.16 -3.88
N CYS A 95 3.85 17.36 -5.19
CA CYS A 95 4.96 17.63 -6.10
C CYS A 95 4.62 18.80 -7.03
N SER A 96 5.63 19.51 -7.54
CA SER A 96 5.40 20.43 -8.66
C SER A 96 5.46 19.68 -10.00
N LEU A 97 4.75 20.24 -10.98
CA LEU A 97 4.73 19.80 -12.38
C LEU A 97 5.77 20.54 -13.23
N ASP A 98 6.59 21.38 -12.59
CA ASP A 98 7.63 22.21 -13.20
C ASP A 98 8.91 22.17 -12.35
N ALA A 99 10.07 22.31 -12.98
CA ALA A 99 11.36 22.30 -12.27
C ALA A 99 11.58 23.56 -11.40
N ASP A 100 10.98 24.69 -11.80
CA ASP A 100 10.85 25.89 -10.99
C ASP A 100 9.37 26.16 -10.74
N TYR A 101 8.96 26.33 -9.49
CA TYR A 101 7.55 26.33 -9.12
C TYR A 101 6.81 27.59 -9.61
N VAL A 102 6.07 27.45 -10.72
CA VAL A 102 5.20 28.50 -11.29
C VAL A 102 3.75 28.43 -10.79
N GLY A 103 3.48 27.63 -9.76
CA GLY A 103 2.13 27.46 -9.19
C GLY A 103 1.38 26.20 -9.64
N ARG A 104 1.96 25.38 -10.54
CA ARG A 104 1.40 24.07 -10.91
C ARG A 104 1.93 22.96 -10.02
N TRP A 105 1.00 22.17 -9.46
CA TRP A 105 1.28 21.09 -8.53
C TRP A 105 0.10 20.14 -8.39
N LYS A 106 0.35 18.93 -7.91
CA LYS A 106 -0.67 17.95 -7.52
C LYS A 106 -0.31 17.28 -6.19
N TYR A 107 -1.31 16.73 -5.50
CA TYR A 107 -1.06 15.77 -4.42
C TYR A 107 -0.54 14.46 -5.00
N CYS A 108 0.39 13.82 -4.31
CA CYS A 108 1.05 12.61 -4.79
C CYS A 108 0.23 11.35 -4.51
N ALA A 109 -0.08 10.59 -5.55
CA ALA A 109 -0.41 9.18 -5.43
C ALA A 109 0.87 8.33 -5.23
N GLN A 110 0.72 7.04 -4.94
CA GLN A 110 1.86 6.13 -4.73
C GLN A 110 2.82 6.06 -5.94
N ARG A 111 2.30 6.25 -7.17
CA ARG A 111 3.09 6.26 -8.41
C ARG A 111 3.98 7.49 -8.59
N ASP A 112 3.65 8.58 -7.90
CA ASP A 112 4.26 9.90 -8.07
C ASP A 112 5.52 10.10 -7.22
N TYR A 113 5.77 9.24 -6.23
CA TYR A 113 6.99 9.28 -5.42
C TYR A 113 8.22 8.94 -6.25
N ALA A 114 9.29 9.70 -6.05
CA ALA A 114 10.51 9.59 -6.82
C ALA A 114 11.11 8.18 -6.73
N LYS A 115 11.48 7.63 -7.88
CA LYS A 115 12.13 6.31 -7.97
C LYS A 115 13.63 6.44 -7.67
N CYS A 116 14.25 5.32 -7.32
CA CYS A 116 15.71 5.26 -7.22
C CYS A 116 16.36 5.63 -8.57
N VAL A 117 17.37 6.48 -8.54
CA VAL A 117 18.18 6.82 -9.72
C VAL A 117 19.38 5.89 -9.76
N PHE A 118 19.55 5.16 -10.87
CA PHE A 118 20.70 4.30 -11.12
C PHE A 118 21.33 4.65 -12.48
N PRO A 119 22.67 4.72 -12.59
CA PRO A 119 23.63 4.76 -11.48
C PRO A 119 23.52 6.03 -10.63
N PHE A 120 23.88 5.92 -9.35
CA PHE A 120 24.15 7.09 -8.50
C PHE A 120 25.57 7.07 -7.92
N ILE A 121 26.13 8.25 -7.66
CA ILE A 121 27.45 8.43 -7.03
C ILE A 121 27.29 8.65 -5.52
N TYR A 122 27.98 7.84 -4.70
CA TYR A 122 28.12 8.00 -3.25
C TYR A 122 29.56 7.70 -2.81
N GLY A 123 30.17 8.60 -2.02
CA GLY A 123 31.57 8.49 -1.59
C GLY A 123 32.55 8.40 -2.76
N GLY A 124 32.25 9.07 -3.88
CA GLY A 124 33.01 8.96 -5.13
C GLY A 124 32.88 7.63 -5.88
N LYS A 125 32.04 6.69 -5.43
CA LYS A 125 31.80 5.38 -6.08
C LYS A 125 30.43 5.35 -6.75
N LYS A 126 30.32 4.66 -7.90
CA LYS A 126 29.05 4.43 -8.58
C LYS A 126 28.33 3.20 -8.01
N TYR A 127 27.01 3.28 -7.91
CA TYR A 127 26.12 2.21 -7.48
C TYR A 127 24.98 2.04 -8.49
N GLU A 128 24.86 0.83 -9.06
CA GLU A 128 23.81 0.45 -10.02
C GLU A 128 22.57 -0.18 -9.33
N THR A 129 22.67 -0.43 -8.02
CA THR A 129 21.62 -1.08 -7.21
C THR A 129 21.54 -0.42 -5.83
N CYS A 130 20.48 -0.72 -5.07
CA CYS A 130 20.38 -0.29 -3.69
C CYS A 130 21.55 -0.84 -2.86
N THR A 131 22.16 0.00 -2.02
CA THR A 131 23.37 -0.34 -1.27
C THR A 131 23.13 -0.29 0.23
N LYS A 132 23.88 -1.11 0.98
CA LYS A 132 24.01 -0.98 2.44
C LYS A 132 25.28 -0.22 2.84
N THR A 133 26.12 0.23 1.89
CA THR A 133 27.28 1.06 2.23
C THR A 133 26.81 2.34 2.93
N GLY A 134 27.38 2.67 4.09
CA GLY A 134 27.00 3.85 4.88
C GLY A 134 25.67 3.74 5.64
N SER A 135 24.96 2.60 5.53
CA SER A 135 23.73 2.32 6.30
C SER A 135 23.94 1.13 7.22
N MET A 136 23.36 1.20 8.42
CA MET A 136 23.58 0.20 9.46
C MET A 136 22.60 -0.98 9.37
N TRP A 137 21.43 -0.82 8.76
CA TRP A 137 20.35 -1.83 8.77
C TRP A 137 19.79 -2.11 7.37
N MET A 138 19.32 -1.05 6.69
CA MET A 138 18.50 -1.15 5.48
C MET A 138 19.27 -0.68 4.23
N SER A 139 18.95 -1.29 3.08
CA SER A 139 19.41 -0.83 1.77
C SER A 139 18.83 0.53 1.43
N TRP A 140 19.60 1.36 0.72
CA TRP A 140 19.15 2.68 0.26
C TRP A 140 19.63 2.98 -1.16
N CYS A 141 18.99 3.95 -1.79
CA CYS A 141 19.33 4.46 -3.11
C CYS A 141 19.28 5.99 -3.13
N SER A 142 20.01 6.64 -4.04
CA SER A 142 19.83 8.07 -4.26
C SER A 142 18.59 8.35 -5.12
N LEU A 143 18.00 9.52 -4.92
CA LEU A 143 16.99 10.13 -5.78
C LEU A 143 17.61 11.10 -6.81
N SER A 144 18.93 11.01 -7.01
CA SER A 144 19.71 11.88 -7.89
C SER A 144 20.89 11.10 -8.49
N PRO A 145 21.45 11.52 -9.63
CA PRO A 145 22.67 10.89 -10.16
C PRO A 145 23.91 11.06 -9.24
N ASN A 146 23.88 12.01 -8.28
CA ASN A 146 25.02 12.33 -7.43
C ASN A 146 24.59 12.69 -6.00
N TYR A 147 24.54 11.67 -5.14
CA TYR A 147 24.23 11.84 -3.72
C TYR A 147 25.24 12.75 -3.02
N ASP A 148 26.53 12.69 -3.36
CA ASP A 148 27.57 13.48 -2.69
C ASP A 148 27.32 15.01 -2.81
N LYS A 149 26.66 15.43 -3.90
CA LYS A 149 26.19 16.81 -4.12
C LYS A 149 24.80 17.07 -3.53
N ASP A 150 23.81 16.29 -3.94
CA ASP A 150 22.40 16.62 -3.71
C ASP A 150 21.84 16.03 -2.40
N ARG A 151 22.49 15.00 -1.85
CA ARG A 151 22.15 14.29 -0.59
C ARG A 151 20.70 13.80 -0.52
N ALA A 152 20.07 13.60 -1.67
CA ALA A 152 18.73 13.06 -1.80
C ALA A 152 18.76 11.53 -1.88
N TRP A 153 17.98 10.87 -1.03
CA TRP A 153 17.96 9.41 -0.91
C TRP A 153 16.66 8.91 -0.31
N LYS A 154 16.39 7.62 -0.48
CA LYS A 154 15.39 6.88 0.29
C LYS A 154 15.84 5.43 0.54
N TYR A 155 15.17 4.76 1.46
CA TYR A 155 15.33 3.31 1.62
C TYR A 155 14.74 2.54 0.44
N CYS A 156 15.33 1.37 0.19
CA CYS A 156 14.76 0.27 -0.57
C CYS A 156 14.40 -0.83 0.43
#